data_AF-A0A0A9DC03-F1
#
_entry.id   AF-A0A0A9DC03-F1
#
_cell.length_a   1.000
_cell.length_b   1.000
_cell.length_c   1.000
_cell.angle_alpha   90.00
_cell.angle_beta   90.00
_cell.angle_gamma   90.00
#
_symmetry.space_group_name_H-M   'P 1'
#
loop_
_entity.id
_entity.type
_entity.pdbx_description
1 polymer ?
#
loop_
_entity_poly.entity_id
_entity_poly.type
_entity_poly.pdbx_seq_one_letter_code
_entity_poly.pdbx_strand_id
1 'polypeptide(L)'
;MPLPCDEMDRALFRASTQIILGDGNKALFCHDNWLHGKAPKELVPNLFALAKFKQRTVSKELQNNNWIRAVCRLSIAEQASEFINLWNQIQGISLSTEQKDTGLAMGSKRRVHSQVSVQNSVRRGGQTFHFQSPVESPS
;
A
#
# COMPACT_ATOMS: atom_id res chain seq x y z
N MET A 1 22.10 16.43 9.12
CA MET A 1 21.35 15.80 10.23
C MET A 1 20.16 15.05 9.64
N PRO A 2 20.09 13.72 9.68
CA PRO A 2 18.87 13.03 9.30
C PRO A 2 17.83 13.19 10.42
N LEU A 3 16.62 13.66 10.08
CA LEU A 3 15.49 13.62 11.01
C LEU A 3 15.22 12.14 11.32
N PRO A 4 15.08 11.74 12.59
CA PRO A 4 14.67 10.38 12.91
C PRO A 4 13.22 10.23 12.39
N CYS A 5 13.05 9.55 11.26
CA CYS A 5 11.74 9.10 10.81
C CYS A 5 11.26 8.03 11.79
N ASP A 6 10.53 8.47 12.82
CA ASP A 6 9.95 7.61 13.83
C ASP A 6 8.90 6.67 13.22
N GLU A 7 8.59 5.58 13.89
CA GLU A 7 7.55 4.63 13.47
C GLU A 7 6.18 5.34 13.36
N MET A 8 5.93 6.33 14.21
CA MET A 8 4.75 7.19 14.14
C MET A 8 4.67 7.96 12.81
N ASP A 9 5.76 8.61 12.37
CA ASP A 9 5.79 9.34 11.10
C ASP A 9 5.59 8.41 9.91
N ARG A 10 6.12 7.17 9.99
CA ARG A 10 5.92 6.14 8.97
C ARG A 10 4.46 5.68 8.93
N ALA A 11 3.82 5.51 10.09
CA ALA A 11 2.42 5.16 10.19
C ALA A 11 1.53 6.27 9.63
N LEU A 12 1.77 7.53 9.98
CA LEU A 12 1.07 8.70 9.43
C LEU A 12 1.21 8.77 7.91
N PHE A 13 2.44 8.62 7.40
CA PHE A 13 2.69 8.63 5.97
C PHE A 13 1.95 7.50 5.25
N ARG A 14 1.90 6.29 5.83
CA ARG A 14 1.13 5.18 5.26
C ARG A 14 -0.37 5.49 5.27
N ALA A 15 -0.89 5.97 6.39
CA ALA A 15 -2.30 6.34 6.50
C ALA A 15 -2.70 7.45 5.51
N SER A 16 -1.78 8.36 5.18
CA SER A 16 -2.02 9.46 4.25
C SER A 16 -1.67 9.16 2.79
N THR A 17 -1.15 7.97 2.48
CA THR A 17 -0.64 7.66 1.13
C THR A 17 -1.17 6.32 0.66
N GLN A 18 -1.81 6.32 -0.51
CA GLN A 18 -2.17 5.08 -1.21
C GLN A 18 -1.07 4.75 -2.22
N ILE A 19 -0.79 3.46 -2.42
CA ILE A 19 0.15 3.03 -3.45
C ILE A 19 -0.64 2.59 -4.68
N ILE A 20 -0.33 3.19 -5.83
CA ILE A 20 -0.70 2.68 -7.14
C ILE A 20 0.37 1.68 -7.54
N LEU A 21 -0.03 0.42 -7.69
CA LEU A 21 0.87 -0.64 -8.11
C LEU A 21 1.32 -0.44 -9.56
N GLY A 22 2.63 -0.57 -9.76
CA GLY A 22 3.24 -0.84 -11.05
C GLY A 22 3.88 -2.23 -11.00
N ASP A 23 5.20 -2.24 -10.79
CA ASP A 23 6.03 -3.45 -10.72
C ASP A 23 5.93 -4.20 -9.38
N GLY A 24 5.30 -3.60 -8.37
CA GLY A 24 5.09 -4.19 -7.05
C GLY A 24 6.37 -4.40 -6.25
N ASN A 25 7.50 -3.81 -6.66
CA ASN A 25 8.80 -4.03 -6.04
C ASN A 25 9.06 -3.12 -4.83
N LYS A 26 8.25 -2.07 -4.64
CA LYS A 26 8.39 -1.14 -3.50
C LYS A 26 7.27 -1.34 -2.47
N ALA A 27 6.06 -1.64 -2.92
CA ALA A 27 4.92 -1.85 -2.04
C ALA A 27 5.10 -3.11 -1.18
N LEU A 28 4.94 -3.00 0.14
CA LEU A 28 4.90 -4.14 1.05
C LEU A 28 3.51 -4.78 1.02
N PHE A 29 3.47 -6.09 0.79
CA PHE A 29 2.24 -6.83 0.57
C PHE A 29 1.22 -6.64 1.68
N CYS A 30 1.61 -6.65 2.95
CA CYS A 30 0.62 -6.56 4.05
C CYS A 30 0.48 -5.19 4.70
N HIS A 31 1.43 -4.28 4.51
CA HIS A 31 1.56 -3.09 5.35
C HIS A 31 1.29 -1.78 4.62
N ASP A 32 1.31 -1.79 3.29
CA ASP A 32 1.09 -0.58 2.51
C ASP A 32 -0.28 -0.60 1.82
N ASN A 33 -0.81 0.60 1.57
CA ASN A 33 -2.17 0.83 1.09
C ASN A 33 -2.31 0.67 -0.42
N TRP A 34 -2.00 -0.52 -0.92
CA TRP A 34 -1.97 -0.81 -2.36
C TRP A 34 -3.21 -1.55 -2.87
N LEU A 35 -3.92 -2.28 -2.01
CA LEU A 35 -5.09 -3.07 -2.40
C LEU A 35 -6.34 -2.23 -2.22
N HIS A 36 -6.84 -1.64 -3.31
CA HIS A 36 -7.98 -0.72 -3.29
C HIS A 36 -7.80 0.45 -2.29
N GLY A 37 -6.57 0.93 -2.15
CA GLY A 37 -6.21 2.00 -1.21
C GLY A 37 -6.13 1.56 0.25
N LYS A 38 -6.13 0.26 0.54
CA LYS A 38 -5.98 -0.31 1.89
C LYS A 38 -4.86 -1.34 1.95
N ALA A 39 -4.29 -1.51 3.13
CA ALA A 39 -3.35 -2.59 3.39
C ALA A 39 -4.11 -3.92 3.57
N PRO A 40 -3.67 -5.04 2.97
CA PRO A 40 -4.30 -6.34 3.17
C PRO A 40 -4.47 -6.75 4.64
N LYS A 41 -3.57 -6.34 5.54
CA LYS A 41 -3.70 -6.58 6.98
C LYS A 41 -4.95 -5.93 7.59
N GLU A 42 -5.43 -4.82 7.04
CA GLU A 42 -6.65 -4.15 7.51
C GLU A 42 -7.93 -4.85 7.02
N LEU A 43 -7.85 -5.56 5.89
CA LEU A 43 -8.98 -6.28 5.30
C LEU A 43 -9.19 -7.64 5.96
N VAL A 44 -8.10 -8.28 6.37
CA VAL A 44 -8.10 -9.65 6.94
C VAL A 44 -7.23 -9.73 8.20
N PRO A 45 -7.63 -9.02 9.28
CA PRO A 45 -6.80 -8.91 10.47
C PRO A 45 -6.61 -10.26 11.19
N ASN A 46 -7.63 -11.14 11.19
CA ASN A 46 -7.52 -12.44 11.84
C ASN A 46 -6.59 -13.37 11.06
N LEU A 47 -6.69 -13.35 9.72
CA LEU A 47 -5.77 -14.08 8.85
C LEU A 47 -4.32 -13.62 9.06
N PHE A 48 -4.11 -12.30 9.20
CA PHE A 48 -2.79 -11.73 9.45
C PHE A 48 -2.26 -12.06 10.85
N ALA A 49 -3.12 -12.14 11.86
CA ALA A 49 -2.73 -12.52 13.22
C ALA A 49 -2.22 -13.98 13.28
N LEU A 50 -2.80 -14.86 12.47
CA LEU A 50 -2.43 -16.28 12.42
C LEU A 50 -1.23 -16.52 11.49
N ALA A 51 -1.16 -15.80 10.38
CA ALA A 51 -0.14 -16.03 9.35
C ALA A 51 1.17 -15.33 9.64
N LYS A 52 2.28 -16.05 9.43
CA LYS A 52 3.62 -15.46 9.40
C LYS A 52 3.87 -14.77 8.05
N PHE A 53 3.20 -13.65 7.84
CA PHE A 53 3.54 -12.76 6.73
C PHE A 53 4.92 -12.14 6.99
N LYS A 54 5.83 -12.34 6.05
CA LYS A 54 7.13 -11.66 6.07
C LYS A 54 6.96 -10.26 5.47
N GLN A 55 7.85 -9.33 5.79
CA GLN A 55 7.95 -8.02 5.11
C GLN A 55 8.43 -8.24 3.66
N ARG A 56 7.55 -8.74 2.80
CA ARG A 56 7.82 -8.97 1.38
C ARG A 56 7.03 -8.00 0.54
N THR A 57 7.58 -7.76 -0.64
CA THR A 57 6.99 -6.90 -1.64
C THR A 57 5.81 -7.59 -2.32
N VAL A 58 4.89 -6.79 -2.87
CA VAL A 58 3.72 -7.28 -3.61
C VAL A 58 4.15 -8.18 -4.76
N SER A 59 5.17 -7.76 -5.52
CA SER A 59 5.74 -8.55 -6.63
C SER A 59 6.10 -9.97 -6.19
N LYS A 60 6.83 -10.10 -5.08
CA LYS A 60 7.29 -11.40 -4.60
C LYS A 60 6.17 -12.27 -4.04
N GLU A 61 5.16 -11.66 -3.44
CA GLU A 61 4.01 -12.37 -2.90
C GLU A 61 3.08 -12.87 -4.01
N LEU A 62 2.81 -12.03 -5.03
CA LEU A 62 1.92 -12.36 -6.14
C LEU A 62 2.55 -13.28 -7.19
N GLN A 63 3.77 -13.00 -7.68
CA GLN A 63 4.39 -13.77 -8.78
C GLN A 63 4.49 -15.28 -8.50
N ASN A 64 4.70 -15.65 -7.25
CA ASN A 64 4.92 -17.04 -6.85
C ASN A 64 3.78 -17.59 -5.99
N ASN A 65 2.66 -16.86 -5.85
CA ASN A 65 1.57 -17.21 -4.94
C ASN A 65 2.07 -17.53 -3.51
N ASN A 66 3.10 -16.80 -3.07
CA ASN A 66 3.72 -17.03 -1.77
C ASN A 66 2.76 -16.73 -0.63
N TRP A 67 1.86 -15.78 -0.84
CA TRP A 67 0.89 -15.37 0.16
C TRP A 67 -0.13 -16.48 0.41
N ILE A 68 -0.54 -17.21 -0.63
CA ILE A 68 -1.39 -18.40 -0.48
C ILE A 68 -0.67 -19.44 0.38
N ARG A 69 0.62 -19.72 0.10
CA ARG A 69 1.41 -20.69 0.88
C ARG A 69 1.56 -20.26 2.34
N ALA A 70 1.66 -18.96 2.60
CA ALA A 70 1.74 -18.43 3.96
C ALA A 70 0.43 -18.69 4.73
N VAL A 71 -0.71 -18.62 4.04
CA VAL A 71 -2.04 -18.85 4.60
C VAL A 71 -2.39 -20.33 4.72
N CYS A 72 -2.14 -21.16 3.70
CA CYS A 72 -2.50 -22.59 3.69
C CYS A 72 -1.81 -23.42 4.78
N ARG A 73 -0.76 -22.91 5.42
CA ARG A 73 -0.12 -23.59 6.56
C ARG A 73 -0.90 -23.45 7.87
N LEU A 74 -1.93 -22.63 7.88
CA LEU A 74 -2.81 -22.38 9.02
C LEU A 74 -4.12 -23.09 8.73
N SER A 75 -4.71 -23.73 9.74
CA SER A 75 -6.00 -24.40 9.60
C SER A 75 -7.04 -23.42 9.02
N ILE A 76 -7.53 -23.71 7.81
CA ILE A 76 -8.37 -22.82 7.00
C ILE A 76 -9.81 -22.68 7.56
N ALA A 77 -10.24 -23.56 8.46
CA ALA A 77 -11.66 -23.72 8.80
C ALA A 77 -12.31 -22.46 9.41
N GLU A 78 -11.61 -21.73 10.27
CA GLU A 78 -12.19 -20.58 10.98
C GLU A 78 -12.01 -19.25 10.22
N GLN A 79 -11.06 -19.16 9.29
CA GLN A 79 -10.71 -17.92 8.57
C GLN A 79 -10.88 -18.05 7.04
N ALA A 80 -11.60 -19.07 6.58
CA ALA A 80 -11.88 -19.30 5.16
C ALA A 80 -12.53 -18.08 4.49
N SER A 81 -13.44 -17.39 5.19
CA SER A 81 -14.10 -16.19 4.68
C SER A 81 -13.13 -15.04 4.39
N GLU A 82 -12.21 -14.76 5.31
CA GLU A 82 -11.15 -13.76 5.13
C GLU A 82 -10.20 -14.14 4.00
N PHE A 83 -9.79 -15.41 3.92
CA PHE A 83 -8.96 -15.89 2.82
C PHE A 83 -9.64 -15.72 1.46
N ILE A 84 -10.90 -16.14 1.32
CA ILE A 84 -11.67 -16.02 0.07
C ILE A 84 -11.84 -14.55 -0.30
N ASN A 85 -12.14 -13.68 0.67
CA ASN A 85 -12.26 -12.25 0.45
C ASN A 85 -10.96 -11.64 -0.11
N LEU A 86 -9.81 -11.95 0.51
CA LEU A 86 -8.51 -11.48 0.04
C LEU A 86 -8.17 -12.05 -1.35
N TRP A 87 -8.43 -13.34 -1.57
CA TRP A 87 -8.24 -14.00 -2.86
C TRP A 87 -8.97 -13.28 -3.98
N ASN A 88 -10.26 -13.04 -3.81
CA ASN A 88 -11.09 -12.40 -4.82
C ASN A 88 -10.61 -10.98 -5.17
N GLN A 89 -10.14 -10.21 -4.18
CA GLN A 89 -9.61 -8.88 -4.43
C GLN A 89 -8.26 -8.92 -5.18
N ILE A 90 -7.40 -9.90 -4.87
CA ILE A 90 -6.10 -10.05 -5.52
C ILE A 90 -6.22 -10.55 -6.97
N GLN A 91 -7.22 -11.38 -7.30
CA GLN A 91 -7.34 -11.95 -8.66
C GLN A 91 -7.44 -10.89 -9.77
N GLY A 92 -7.97 -9.71 -9.48
CA GLY A 92 -8.08 -8.61 -10.44
C GLY A 92 -6.80 -7.78 -10.60
N ILE A 93 -5.75 -8.05 -9.82
CA ILE A 93 -4.54 -7.25 -9.78
C ILE A 93 -3.52 -7.80 -10.78
N SER A 94 -3.12 -6.96 -11.74
CA SER A 94 -2.03 -7.24 -12.67
C SER A 94 -0.87 -6.27 -12.41
N LEU A 95 0.35 -6.82 -12.29
CA LEU A 95 1.56 -6.02 -12.14
C LEU A 95 2.10 -5.63 -13.51
N SER A 96 2.54 -4.38 -13.66
CA SER A 96 3.22 -3.89 -14.87
C SER A 96 4.72 -3.93 -14.66
N THR A 97 5.46 -4.59 -15.55
CA THR A 97 6.93 -4.59 -15.51
C THR A 97 7.56 -3.28 -16.01
N GLU A 98 6.78 -2.42 -16.66
CA GLU A 98 7.24 -1.18 -17.28
C GLU A 98 7.12 0.02 -16.33
N GLN A 99 6.12 0.01 -15.45
CA GLN A 99 5.83 1.11 -14.54
C GLN A 99 6.26 0.79 -13.12
N LYS A 100 6.90 1.73 -12.42
CA LYS A 100 7.22 1.58 -10.99
C LYS A 100 6.03 1.94 -10.11
N ASP A 101 5.98 1.33 -8.92
CA ASP A 101 5.04 1.71 -7.87
C ASP A 101 5.07 3.22 -7.58
N THR A 102 3.88 3.84 -7.50
CA THR A 102 3.72 5.28 -7.30
C THR A 102 2.87 5.56 -6.07
N GLY A 103 3.31 6.47 -5.19
CA GLY A 103 2.54 6.91 -4.03
C GLY A 103 1.66 8.10 -4.39
N LEU A 104 0.35 7.98 -4.17
CA LEU A 104 -0.58 9.10 -4.23
C LEU A 104 -0.86 9.57 -2.80
N ALA A 105 -0.52 10.82 -2.51
CA ALA A 105 -0.92 11.46 -1.27
C ALA A 105 -2.44 11.63 -1.30
N MET A 106 -3.14 11.02 -0.33
CA MET A 106 -4.55 11.27 -0.12
C MET A 106 -4.68 12.66 0.46
N GLY A 107 -4.72 13.67 -0.41
CA GLY A 107 -5.08 15.02 -0.02
C GLY A 107 -6.47 14.96 0.59
N SER A 108 -6.57 15.21 1.89
CA SER A 108 -7.82 15.45 2.60
C SER A 108 -8.75 16.24 1.67
N LYS A 109 -9.90 15.66 1.29
CA LYS A 109 -10.93 16.40 0.56
C LYS A 109 -11.04 17.78 1.20
N ARG A 110 -10.77 18.83 0.40
CA ARG A 110 -10.72 20.23 0.82
C ARG A 110 -11.90 20.52 1.76
N ARG A 111 -11.64 20.67 3.06
CA ARG A 111 -12.48 21.54 3.88
C ARG A 111 -12.07 22.94 3.44
N VAL A 112 -12.84 23.52 2.53
CA VAL A 112 -12.72 24.93 2.18
C VAL A 112 -12.88 25.71 3.47
N HIS A 113 -11.82 26.35 3.96
CA HIS A 113 -11.82 27.68 4.58
C HIS A 113 -10.37 28.17 4.68
N SER A 114 -10.06 29.14 3.82
CA SER A 114 -9.13 30.27 3.99
C SER A 114 -7.71 30.04 4.55
N GLN A 115 -6.73 30.28 3.65
CA GLN A 115 -5.34 30.80 3.84
C GLN A 115 -4.47 30.12 4.92
N VAL A 116 -3.27 29.58 4.66
CA VAL A 116 -2.07 30.20 4.08
C VAL A 116 -1.16 29.09 3.51
N SER A 117 -0.49 29.38 2.39
CA SER A 117 0.44 28.51 1.68
C SER A 117 1.56 27.93 2.56
N VAL A 118 1.83 26.63 2.42
CA VAL A 118 3.15 26.06 2.73
C VAL A 118 3.51 25.03 1.67
N GLN A 119 4.43 25.38 0.77
CA GLN A 119 5.09 24.40 -0.10
C GLN A 119 5.99 23.53 0.76
N ASN A 120 5.63 22.26 0.96
CA ASN A 120 6.53 21.33 1.64
C ASN A 120 7.06 20.30 0.63
N SER A 121 8.30 20.51 0.21
CA SER A 121 9.04 19.54 -0.59
C SER A 121 9.63 18.49 0.34
N VAL A 122 9.03 17.31 0.39
CA VAL A 122 9.52 16.19 1.21
C VAL A 122 10.59 15.44 0.43
N ARG A 123 11.86 15.68 0.78
CA ARG A 123 13.00 14.89 0.29
C ARG A 123 13.29 13.75 1.27
N ARG A 124 13.10 12.49 0.83
CA ARG A 124 13.72 11.31 1.47
C ARG A 124 15.05 11.01 0.79
N GLY A 125 16.01 10.50 1.56
CA GLY A 125 17.36 10.16 1.13
C GLY A 125 17.47 9.65 -0.31
N GLY A 126 18.07 10.47 -1.18
CA GLY A 126 18.53 10.11 -2.52
C GLY A 126 17.49 9.65 -3.55
N GLN A 127 16.19 9.56 -3.21
CA GLN A 127 15.16 9.08 -4.13
C GLN A 127 14.03 10.10 -4.27
N THR A 128 14.02 10.75 -5.44
CA THR A 128 12.98 11.68 -5.87
C THR A 128 11.73 10.89 -6.24
N PHE A 129 10.66 11.03 -5.46
CA PHE A 129 9.33 10.60 -5.88
C PHE A 129 8.68 11.78 -6.61
N HIS A 130 8.44 11.62 -7.91
CA HIS A 130 7.70 12.59 -8.69
C HIS A 130 6.21 12.35 -8.43
N PHE A 131 5.58 13.31 -7.75
CA PHE A 131 4.13 13.35 -7.57
C PHE A 131 3.52 13.94 -8.85
N GLN A 132 2.90 13.10 -9.68
CA GLN A 132 2.12 13.60 -10.81
C GLN A 132 0.77 14.10 -10.26
N SER A 133 0.51 15.40 -10.38
CA SER A 133 -0.81 15.96 -10.06
C SER A 133 -1.85 15.40 -11.05
N PRO A 134 -3.10 15.17 -10.64
CA PRO A 134 -4.16 14.83 -11.58
C PRO A 134 -4.35 16.02 -12.51
N VAL A 135 -4.16 15.82 -13.81
CA VAL A 135 -4.60 16.77 -14.83
C VAL A 135 -6.12 16.85 -14.72
N GLU A 136 -6.64 17.96 -14.19
CA GLU A 136 -8.03 18.34 -14.40
C GLU A 136 -8.21 18.55 -15.90
N SER A 137 -8.92 17.64 -16.56
CA SER A 137 -9.36 17.83 -17.93
C SER A 137 -10.31 19.03 -17.98
N PRO A 138 -10.06 20.06 -18.81
CA PRO A 138 -11.07 21.06 -19.08
C PRO A 138 -12.20 20.44 -19.92
N SER A 139 -13.40 20.99 -19.68
CA SER A 139 -14.72 20.56 -20.16
C SER A 139 -14.86 20.40 -21.67
#